data_AF-A0A958KJ30-F1
#
_entry.id   AF-A0A958KJ30-F1
#
_cell.length_a   1.000
_cell.length_b   1.000
_cell.length_c   1.000
_cell.angle_alpha   90.00
_cell.angle_beta   90.00
_cell.angle_gamma   90.00
#
_symmetry.space_group_name_H-M   'P 1'
#
loop_
_entity.id
_entity.type
_entity.pdbx_description
1 polymer ?
#
loop_
_entity_poly.entity_id
_entity_poly.type
_entity_poly.pdbx_seq_one_letter_code
_entity_poly.pdbx_strand_id
1 'polypeptide(L)'
;MINFDDIAKFTSSISRAAAARFEVNRSAIFSVSLFALGIILLATAGADISLAQLSNTPGSGVAAGDDRIYDMGTRMFDLIEGNLGSLIMIVAGLLAIIAASLGSYRAATSMLIVAVGAFILRSLVVIFFDFK
;
A
#
# COMPACT_ATOMS: atom_id res chain seq x y z
N MET A 1 -35.62 48.05 10.96
CA MET A 1 -35.04 47.65 12.26
C MET A 1 -34.37 46.30 12.03
N ILE A 2 -33.04 46.23 12.10
CA ILE A 2 -32.31 44.97 11.84
C ILE A 2 -32.46 44.12 13.10
N ASN A 3 -33.05 42.93 12.98
CA ASN A 3 -33.27 42.03 14.11
C ASN A 3 -31.93 41.43 14.56
N PHE A 4 -31.64 41.54 15.85
CA PHE A 4 -30.42 40.98 16.44
C PHE A 4 -30.34 39.45 16.29
N ASP A 5 -31.47 38.76 16.14
CA ASP A 5 -31.53 37.32 15.93
C ASP A 5 -30.95 36.86 14.57
N ASP A 6 -31.08 37.68 13.53
CA ASP A 6 -30.51 37.35 12.21
C ASP A 6 -28.98 37.46 12.21
N ILE A 7 -28.43 38.39 13.00
CA ILE A 7 -26.98 38.57 13.17
C ILE A 7 -26.37 37.37 13.92
N ALA A 8 -27.07 36.83 14.92
CA ALA A 8 -26.64 35.65 15.67
C ALA A 8 -26.66 34.37 14.81
N LYS A 9 -27.69 34.19 13.98
CA LYS A 9 -27.77 33.08 13.01
C LYS A 9 -26.67 33.15 11.95
N PHE A 10 -26.34 34.35 11.48
CA PHE A 10 -25.26 34.54 10.50
C PHE A 10 -23.88 34.26 11.10
N THR A 11 -23.61 34.67 12.34
CA THR A 11 -22.36 34.36 13.03
C THR A 11 -22.18 32.85 13.25
N SER A 12 -23.24 32.15 13.66
CA SER A 12 -23.17 30.71 13.89
C SER A 12 -23.00 29.91 12.59
N SER A 13 -23.56 30.36 11.46
CA SER A 13 -23.36 29.71 10.17
C SER A 13 -21.92 29.83 9.65
N ILE A 14 -21.29 31.01 9.82
CA ILE A 14 -19.88 31.23 9.46
C ILE A 14 -18.96 30.34 10.29
N SER A 15 -19.18 30.24 11.61
CA SER A 15 -18.36 29.40 12.50
C SER A 15 -18.42 27.91 12.13
N ARG A 16 -19.61 27.42 11.74
CA ARG A 16 -19.80 26.03 11.27
C ARG A 16 -19.13 25.77 9.93
N ALA A 17 -19.18 26.73 9.00
CA ALA A 17 -18.50 26.62 7.71
C ALA A 17 -16.96 26.60 7.85
N ALA A 18 -16.41 27.36 8.80
CA ALA A 18 -14.98 27.36 9.11
C ALA A 18 -14.51 26.02 9.72
N ALA A 19 -15.28 25.46 10.66
CA ALA A 19 -14.98 24.17 11.28
C ALA A 19 -14.99 23.01 10.26
N ALA A 20 -15.98 22.98 9.36
CA ALA A 20 -16.08 21.94 8.33
C ALA A 20 -14.88 21.97 7.36
N ARG A 21 -14.38 23.17 7.01
CA ARG A 21 -13.19 23.31 6.14
C ARG A 21 -11.91 22.82 6.81
N PHE A 22 -11.80 22.99 8.14
CA PHE A 22 -10.65 22.51 8.90
C PHE A 22 -10.60 20.98 8.95
N GLU A 23 -11.77 20.34 9.07
CA GLU A 23 -11.91 18.89 9.13
C GLU A 23 -11.62 18.22 7.78
N VAL A 24 -12.02 18.87 6.67
CA VAL A 24 -11.70 18.42 5.30
C VAL A 24 -10.19 18.52 5.01
N ASN A 25 -9.51 19.57 5.48
CA ASN A 25 -8.06 19.70 5.29
C ASN A 25 -7.28 18.63 6.06
N ARG A 26 -7.75 18.24 7.25
CA ARG A 26 -7.09 17.22 8.07
C ARG A 26 -7.12 15.85 7.41
N SER A 27 -8.22 15.49 6.72
CA SER A 27 -8.34 14.20 6.03
C SER A 27 -7.52 14.14 4.73
N ALA A 28 -7.41 15.25 4.01
CA ALA A 28 -6.59 15.35 2.81
C ALA A 28 -5.09 15.17 3.11
N ILE A 29 -4.58 15.86 4.15
CA ILE A 29 -3.18 15.76 4.58
C ILE A 29 -2.81 14.33 4.98
N PHE A 30 -3.73 13.63 5.66
CA PHE A 30 -3.50 12.24 6.08
C PHE A 30 -3.43 11.27 4.90
N SER A 31 -4.29 11.49 3.89
CA SER A 31 -4.32 10.66 2.68
C SER A 31 -3.06 10.84 1.83
N VAL A 32 -2.59 12.09 1.69
CA VAL A 32 -1.36 12.40 0.93
C VAL A 32 -0.11 11.86 1.63
N SER A 33 -0.05 11.93 2.96
CA SER A 33 1.09 11.41 3.72
C SER A 33 1.20 9.88 3.67
N LEU A 34 0.08 9.16 3.77
CA LEU A 34 0.07 7.70 3.58
C LEU A 34 0.47 7.29 2.16
N PHE A 35 0.02 8.04 1.15
CA PHE A 35 0.39 7.80 -0.24
C PHE A 35 1.90 8.01 -0.47
N ALA A 36 2.46 9.10 0.05
CA ALA A 36 3.89 9.38 -0.02
C ALA A 36 4.73 8.30 0.69
N LEU A 37 4.29 7.86 1.87
CA LEU A 37 4.95 6.78 2.62
C LEU A 37 4.92 5.46 1.84
N GLY A 38 3.81 5.15 1.18
CA GLY A 38 3.69 4.00 0.28
C GLY A 38 4.68 4.03 -0.88
N ILE A 39 4.90 5.20 -1.51
CA ILE A 39 5.88 5.37 -2.59
C ILE A 39 7.31 5.15 -2.08
N ILE A 40 7.66 5.70 -0.91
CA ILE A 40 9.01 5.55 -0.33
C ILE A 40 9.29 4.08 -0.02
N LEU A 41 8.30 3.37 0.53
CA LEU A 41 8.44 1.97 0.89
C LEU A 41 8.57 1.07 -0.36
N LEU A 42 7.85 1.39 -1.44
CA LEU A 42 7.98 0.70 -2.72
C LEU A 42 9.35 0.96 -3.37
N ALA A 43 9.84 2.20 -3.32
CA ALA A 43 11.14 2.58 -3.89
C ALA A 43 12.32 1.93 -3.17
N THR A 44 12.26 1.83 -1.84
CA THR A 44 13.28 1.17 -1.03
C THR A 44 13.27 -0.35 -1.22
N ALA A 45 12.10 -0.98 -1.31
CA ALA A 45 11.99 -2.42 -1.61
C ALA A 45 12.49 -2.78 -3.02
N GLY A 46 12.33 -1.89 -4.01
CA GLY A 46 12.80 -2.12 -5.38
C GLY A 46 14.33 -2.01 -5.58
N ALA A 47 15.02 -1.29 -4.70
CA ALA A 47 16.46 -1.05 -4.81
C ALA A 47 17.29 -2.34 -4.62
N ASP A 48 16.86 -3.23 -3.71
CA ASP A 48 17.56 -4.50 -3.43
C ASP A 48 17.40 -5.51 -4.58
N ILE A 49 16.24 -5.51 -5.26
CA ILE A 49 15.95 -6.41 -6.39
C ILE A 49 16.82 -6.05 -7.61
N SER A 50 17.13 -4.76 -7.78
CA SER A 50 17.92 -4.25 -8.91
C SER A 50 19.41 -4.64 -8.80
N LEU A 51 19.94 -4.74 -7.58
CA LEU A 51 21.32 -5.19 -7.32
C LEU A 51 21.49 -6.70 -7.56
N ALA A 52 20.45 -7.51 -7.31
CA ALA A 52 20.49 -8.96 -7.56
C ALA A 52 20.54 -9.33 -9.06
N GLN A 53 20.12 -8.44 -9.96
CA GLN A 53 20.20 -8.68 -11.41
C GLN A 53 21.57 -8.38 -12.01
N LEU A 54 22.43 -7.64 -11.29
CA LEU A 54 23.74 -7.23 -11.81
C LEU A 54 24.81 -8.34 -11.69
N SER A 55 24.60 -9.36 -10.86
CA SER A 55 25.58 -10.45 -10.63
C SER A 55 25.51 -11.61 -11.62
N ASN A 56 24.59 -11.61 -12.60
CA ASN A 56 24.48 -12.67 -13.60
C ASN A 56 25.13 -12.27 -14.92
N THR A 57 26.40 -12.65 -15.06
CA THR A 57 27.24 -12.53 -16.26
C THR A 57 26.51 -12.97 -17.54
N PRO A 58 26.50 -12.16 -18.63
CA PRO A 58 25.78 -12.49 -19.85
C PRO A 58 26.62 -13.43 -20.74
N GLY A 59 26.19 -14.68 -20.86
CA GLY A 59 26.82 -15.69 -21.72
C GLY A 59 25.84 -16.35 -22.68
N SER A 60 25.96 -15.96 -23.97
CA SER A 60 25.74 -16.78 -25.18
C SER A 60 24.33 -17.32 -25.54
N GLY A 61 23.75 -16.73 -26.60
CA GLY A 61 23.46 -17.46 -27.84
C GLY A 61 22.21 -18.33 -27.92
N VAL A 62 21.11 -17.77 -28.45
CA VAL A 62 20.01 -18.33 -29.30
C VAL A 62 19.27 -19.62 -28.87
N ALA A 63 19.85 -20.54 -28.10
CA ALA A 63 19.17 -21.60 -27.35
C ALA A 63 18.85 -21.21 -25.90
N ALA A 64 19.48 -20.14 -25.38
CA ALA A 64 19.30 -19.60 -24.02
C ALA A 64 18.01 -18.78 -23.80
N GLY A 65 17.11 -18.76 -24.79
CA GLY A 65 15.85 -18.00 -24.70
C GLY A 65 14.82 -18.68 -23.80
N ASP A 66 14.65 -19.99 -23.95
CA ASP A 66 13.66 -20.78 -23.19
C ASP A 66 14.07 -20.90 -21.71
N ASP A 67 15.35 -21.21 -21.44
CA ASP A 67 15.88 -21.29 -20.08
C ASP A 67 15.85 -19.94 -19.36
N ARG A 68 16.02 -18.81 -20.06
CA ARG A 68 15.88 -17.47 -19.46
C ARG A 68 14.45 -17.14 -19.08
N ILE A 69 13.48 -17.50 -19.92
CA ILE A 69 12.07 -17.25 -19.62
C ILE A 69 11.64 -18.13 -18.45
N TYR A 70 12.08 -19.39 -18.43
CA TYR A 70 11.85 -20.30 -17.32
C TYR A 70 12.50 -19.77 -16.01
N ASP A 71 13.78 -19.40 -16.03
CA ASP A 71 14.52 -18.87 -14.87
C ASP A 71 13.97 -17.50 -14.39
N MET A 72 13.52 -16.63 -15.31
CA MET A 72 12.81 -15.39 -14.93
C MET A 72 11.46 -15.68 -14.27
N GLY A 73 10.72 -16.66 -14.77
CA GLY A 73 9.45 -17.10 -14.19
C GLY A 73 9.65 -17.60 -12.77
N THR A 74 10.60 -18.52 -12.56
CA THR A 74 10.91 -19.08 -11.23
C THR A 74 11.33 -17.99 -10.26
N ARG A 75 12.18 -17.04 -10.66
CA ARG A 75 12.59 -15.91 -9.80
C ARG A 75 11.45 -14.95 -9.48
N MET A 76 10.53 -14.69 -10.42
CA MET A 76 9.35 -13.87 -10.16
C MET A 76 8.41 -14.55 -9.17
N PHE A 77 8.20 -15.86 -9.30
CA PHE A 77 7.40 -16.63 -8.34
C PHE A 77 8.07 -16.66 -6.96
N ASP A 78 9.38 -16.90 -6.88
CA ASP A 78 10.14 -16.85 -5.61
C ASP A 78 10.06 -15.47 -4.92
N LEU A 79 10.15 -14.39 -5.69
CA LEU A 79 10.01 -13.02 -5.15
C LEU A 79 8.61 -12.79 -4.58
N ILE A 80 7.56 -13.17 -5.32
CA ILE A 80 6.16 -13.00 -4.92
C ILE A 80 5.80 -13.91 -3.74
N GLU A 81 6.28 -15.15 -3.72
CA GLU A 81 6.04 -16.15 -2.67
C GLU A 81 6.83 -15.85 -1.39
N GLY A 82 8.06 -15.37 -1.55
CA GLY A 82 9.01 -15.16 -0.47
C GLY A 82 8.91 -13.79 0.18
N ASN A 83 9.94 -12.99 -0.01
CA ASN A 83 10.17 -11.79 0.79
C ASN A 83 9.18 -10.65 0.47
N LEU A 84 8.76 -10.51 -0.79
CA LEU A 84 7.88 -9.40 -1.19
C LEU A 84 6.44 -9.61 -0.68
N GLY A 85 5.90 -10.82 -0.80
CA GLY A 85 4.55 -11.14 -0.31
C GLY A 85 4.43 -11.01 1.21
N SER A 86 5.43 -11.49 1.95
CA SER A 86 5.48 -11.35 3.41
C SER A 86 5.66 -9.89 3.86
N LEU A 87 6.47 -9.10 3.16
CA LEU A 87 6.67 -7.68 3.47
C LEU A 87 5.40 -6.86 3.26
N ILE A 88 4.67 -7.06 2.16
CA ILE A 88 3.40 -6.37 1.90
C ILE A 88 2.35 -6.74 2.96
N MET A 89 2.27 -8.00 3.36
CA MET A 89 1.34 -8.46 4.40
C MET A 89 1.59 -7.76 5.75
N ILE A 90 2.86 -7.70 6.19
CA ILE A 90 3.23 -7.11 7.48
C ILE A 90 3.01 -5.59 7.46
N VAL A 91 3.42 -4.91 6.39
CA VAL A 91 3.25 -3.46 6.26
C VAL A 91 1.76 -3.08 6.21
N ALA A 92 0.95 -3.81 5.45
CA ALA A 92 -0.50 -3.58 5.40
C ALA A 92 -1.16 -3.82 6.76
N GLY A 93 -0.76 -4.86 7.49
CA GLY A 93 -1.24 -5.13 8.85
C GLY A 93 -0.89 -4.02 9.85
N LEU A 94 0.36 -3.54 9.83
CA LEU A 94 0.80 -2.43 10.69
C LEU A 94 0.07 -1.13 10.38
N LEU A 95 -0.11 -0.80 9.09
CA LEU A 95 -0.88 0.37 8.67
C LEU A 95 -2.34 0.27 9.08
N ALA A 96 -2.95 -0.93 9.05
CA ALA A 96 -4.31 -1.14 9.53
C ALA A 96 -4.44 -0.84 11.04
N ILE A 97 -3.48 -1.27 11.85
CA ILE A 97 -3.47 -0.99 13.30
C ILE A 97 -3.34 0.52 13.56
N ILE A 98 -2.43 1.19 12.85
CA ILE A 98 -2.24 2.65 12.99
C ILE A 98 -3.51 3.39 12.54
N ALA A 99 -4.11 3.02 11.41
CA ALA A 99 -5.35 3.61 10.93
C ALA A 99 -6.53 3.41 11.91
N ALA A 100 -6.61 2.24 12.56
CA ALA A 100 -7.60 1.96 13.59
C ALA A 100 -7.40 2.85 14.83
N SER A 101 -6.15 3.07 15.24
CA SER A 101 -5.82 3.93 16.39
C SER A 101 -6.18 5.40 16.18
N LEU A 102 -6.26 5.85 14.92
CA LEU A 102 -6.60 7.22 14.54
C LEU A 102 -8.10 7.43 14.27
N GLY A 103 -8.94 6.42 14.54
CA GLY A 103 -10.39 6.50 14.36
C GLY A 103 -10.87 6.34 12.90
N SER A 104 -9.97 6.06 11.96
CA SER A 104 -10.31 5.84 10.55
C SER A 104 -10.66 4.38 10.29
N TYR A 105 -11.81 3.94 10.81
CA TYR A 105 -12.22 2.53 10.75
C TYR A 105 -12.36 2.00 9.32
N ARG A 106 -12.87 2.84 8.39
CA ARG A 106 -13.04 2.45 6.98
C ARG A 106 -11.70 2.20 6.26
N ALA A 107 -10.67 2.99 6.58
CA ALA A 107 -9.33 2.79 6.03
C ALA A 107 -8.61 1.60 6.68
N ALA A 108 -8.83 1.37 7.98
CA ALA A 108 -8.31 0.21 8.67
C ALA A 108 -8.86 -1.10 8.08
N THR A 109 -10.17 -1.15 7.80
CA THR A 109 -10.79 -2.33 7.20
C THR A 109 -10.29 -2.62 5.79
N SER A 110 -10.02 -1.60 4.97
CA SER A 110 -9.49 -1.83 3.62
C SER A 110 -8.04 -2.36 3.66
N MET A 111 -7.20 -1.83 4.56
CA MET A 111 -5.83 -2.32 4.75
C MET A 111 -5.80 -3.75 5.33
N LEU A 112 -6.74 -4.08 6.21
CA LEU A 112 -6.91 -5.44 6.74
C LEU A 112 -7.24 -6.43 5.61
N ILE A 113 -8.18 -6.08 4.72
CA ILE A 113 -8.57 -6.95 3.59
C ILE A 113 -7.37 -7.19 2.66
N VAL A 114 -6.55 -6.17 2.39
CA VAL A 114 -5.35 -6.33 1.55
C VAL A 114 -4.34 -7.28 2.20
N ALA A 115 -4.09 -7.15 3.52
CA ALA A 115 -3.20 -8.05 4.25
C ALA A 115 -3.67 -9.51 4.20
N VAL A 116 -4.96 -9.74 4.42
CA VAL A 116 -5.57 -11.08 4.34
C VAL A 116 -5.55 -11.63 2.90
N GLY A 117 -5.83 -10.79 1.90
CA GLY A 117 -5.78 -11.18 0.50
C GLY A 117 -4.37 -11.60 0.05
N ALA A 118 -3.34 -10.84 0.44
CA ALA A 118 -1.95 -11.18 0.17
C ALA A 118 -1.54 -12.51 0.84
N PHE A 119 -2.02 -12.76 2.07
CA PHE A 119 -1.80 -14.03 2.77
C PHE A 119 -2.46 -15.22 2.06
N ILE A 120 -3.70 -15.06 1.61
CA ILE A 120 -4.43 -16.10 0.88
C ILE A 120 -3.77 -16.37 -0.46
N LEU A 121 -3.37 -15.34 -1.22
CA LEU A 121 -2.66 -15.51 -2.49
C LEU A 121 -1.34 -16.26 -2.29
N ARG A 122 -0.55 -15.91 -1.27
CA ARG A 122 0.67 -16.64 -0.92
C ARG A 122 0.38 -18.10 -0.62
N SER A 123 -0.64 -18.37 0.20
CA SER A 123 -1.01 -19.74 0.58
C SER A 123 -1.49 -20.56 -0.62
N LEU A 124 -2.25 -19.95 -1.54
CA LEU A 124 -2.71 -20.61 -2.76
C LEU A 124 -1.56 -20.91 -3.73
N VAL A 125 -0.64 -19.97 -3.91
CA VAL A 125 0.52 -20.18 -4.79
C VAL A 125 1.37 -21.33 -4.27
N VAL A 126 1.67 -21.36 -2.97
CA VAL A 126 2.38 -22.50 -2.35
C VAL A 126 1.64 -23.80 -2.60
N ILE A 127 0.33 -23.88 -2.31
CA ILE A 127 -0.42 -25.14 -2.46
C ILE A 127 -0.51 -25.62 -3.92
N PHE A 128 -0.64 -24.73 -4.90
CA PHE A 128 -0.83 -25.09 -6.30
C PHE A 128 0.47 -25.24 -7.11
N PHE A 129 1.56 -24.62 -6.66
CA PHE A 129 2.84 -24.62 -7.40
C PHE A 129 4.00 -25.26 -6.64
N ASP A 130 3.85 -25.58 -5.34
CA ASP A 130 4.80 -26.43 -4.59
C ASP A 130 4.55 -27.92 -4.90
N PHE A 131 4.54 -28.27 -6.19
CA PHE A 131 4.65 -29.65 -6.64
C PHE A 131 6.15 -29.98 -6.75
N LYS A 132 6.70 -30.48 -5.65
CA LYS A 132 7.92 -31.28 -5.65
C LYS A 132 7.62 -32.74 -5.96
#